data_AF-A0A8H7BLY9-F1
#
_entry.id   AF-A0A8H7BLY9-F1
#
_cell.length_a   1.000
_cell.length_b   1.000
_cell.length_c   1.000
_cell.angle_alpha   90.00
_cell.angle_beta   90.00
_cell.angle_gamma   90.00
#
_symmetry.space_group_name_H-M   'P 1'
#
loop_
_entity.id
_entity.type
_entity.pdbx_description
1 polymer ?
#
loop_
_entity_poly.entity_id
_entity_poly.type
_entity_poly.pdbx_seq_one_letter_code
_entity_poly.pdbx_strand_id
1 'polypeptide(L)'
;MIGTPDPVSNLRPVKYYVPPNETAEEREWRLTQTKVDEFNQSFWSANNALFTQAKAEYERELQLRGEEVTAEAMSVFYKDFLDKAYGRQMEYNRQWWKMNIAMLKPGCKAAFRSLRSKKEEVTQGTGFWEKSFES
;
A
#
# COMPACT_ATOMS: atom_id res chain seq x y z
N MET A 1 12.65 -2.43 13.26
CA MET A 1 11.60 -3.28 13.86
C MET A 1 10.36 -3.18 12.99
N ILE A 2 9.88 -4.28 12.42
CA ILE A 2 8.68 -4.29 11.57
C ILE A 2 7.47 -4.40 12.49
N GLY A 3 6.49 -3.50 12.36
CA GLY A 3 5.27 -3.51 13.18
C GLY A 3 4.41 -4.76 12.95
N THR A 4 3.55 -5.10 13.91
CA THR A 4 2.56 -6.17 13.74
C THR A 4 1.62 -5.85 12.58
N PRO A 5 1.10 -6.86 11.86
CA PRO A 5 0.04 -6.65 10.89
C PRO A 5 -1.17 -5.99 11.54
N ASP A 6 -1.91 -5.21 10.75
CA ASP A 6 -3.21 -4.69 11.16
C ASP A 6 -4.20 -5.85 11.38
N PRO A 7 -4.97 -5.84 12.49
CA PRO A 7 -5.79 -6.99 12.89
C PRO A 7 -6.99 -7.28 11.98
N VAL A 8 -7.39 -6.32 11.12
CA VAL A 8 -8.57 -6.48 10.26
C VAL A 8 -8.13 -6.78 8.83
N SER A 9 -7.32 -5.91 8.24
CA SER A 9 -6.81 -6.06 6.87
C SER A 9 -5.73 -7.14 6.73
N ASN A 10 -5.05 -7.50 7.82
CA ASN A 10 -3.82 -8.31 7.84
C ASN A 10 -2.64 -7.70 7.06
N LEU A 11 -2.74 -6.44 6.64
CA LEU A 11 -1.66 -5.73 5.97
C LEU A 11 -0.76 -5.03 6.99
N ARG A 12 0.53 -4.89 6.67
CA ARG A 12 1.46 -4.14 7.53
C ARG A 12 1.29 -2.63 7.29
N PRO A 13 1.16 -1.81 8.34
CA PRO A 13 1.14 -0.37 8.18
C PRO A 13 2.50 0.13 7.69
N VAL A 14 2.48 1.02 6.70
CA VAL A 14 3.67 1.67 6.16
C VAL A 14 3.74 3.08 6.72
N LYS A 15 4.89 3.44 7.31
CA LYS A 15 5.15 4.79 7.80
C LYS A 15 6.25 5.42 6.96
N TYR A 16 5.88 6.41 6.14
CA TYR A 16 6.82 7.16 5.34
C TYR A 16 7.59 8.18 6.19
N TYR A 17 8.91 8.22 6.01
CA TYR A 17 9.76 9.23 6.61
C TYR A 17 9.48 10.61 5.98
N VAL A 18 9.51 11.66 6.79
CA VAL A 18 9.36 13.05 6.35
C VAL A 18 10.67 13.78 6.66
N PRO A 19 11.48 14.14 5.66
CA PRO A 19 12.72 14.88 5.89
C PRO A 19 12.44 16.31 6.35
N PRO A 20 13.31 16.91 7.19
CA PRO A 20 13.15 18.30 7.64
C PRO A 20 13.10 19.33 6.50
N ASN A 21 13.81 19.06 5.40
CA ASN A 21 13.89 19.89 4.19
C ASN A 21 13.13 19.26 3.01
N GLU A 22 11.99 18.63 3.26
CA GLU A 22 11.16 17.99 2.24
C GLU A 22 10.80 18.97 1.11
N THR A 23 11.23 18.64 -0.11
CA THR A 23 10.84 19.38 -1.31
C THR A 23 9.37 19.16 -1.66
N ALA A 24 8.77 20.07 -2.44
CA ALA A 24 7.39 19.90 -2.89
C ALA A 24 7.19 18.59 -3.68
N GLU A 25 8.17 18.19 -4.48
CA GLU A 25 8.18 16.93 -5.23
C GLU A 25 8.24 15.70 -4.34
N GLU A 26 9.12 15.68 -3.33
CA GLU A 26 9.21 14.57 -2.37
C GLU A 26 7.92 14.45 -1.57
N ARG A 27 7.33 15.58 -1.15
CA ARG A 27 6.03 15.62 -0.48
C ARG A 27 4.92 15.07 -1.38
N GLU A 28 4.86 15.50 -2.65
CA GLU A 28 3.89 15.02 -3.63
C GLU A 28 3.99 13.50 -3.79
N TRP A 29 5.21 12.97 -3.91
CA TRP A 29 5.44 11.54 -4.03
C TRP A 29 5.03 10.78 -2.77
N ARG A 30 5.46 11.20 -1.58
CA ARG A 30 5.09 10.60 -0.29
C ARG A 30 3.58 10.57 -0.08
N LEU A 31 2.89 11.67 -0.34
CA LEU A 31 1.43 11.74 -0.20
C LEU A 31 0.73 10.82 -1.20
N THR A 32 1.27 10.69 -2.41
CA THR A 32 0.75 9.73 -3.40
C THR A 32 0.91 8.30 -2.90
N GLN A 33 2.09 7.92 -2.39
CA GLN A 33 2.34 6.60 -1.81
C GLN A 33 1.41 6.31 -0.62
N THR A 34 1.25 7.29 0.27
CA THR A 34 0.34 7.20 1.43
C THR A 34 -1.09 6.93 0.97
N LYS A 35 -1.58 7.67 -0.03
CA LYS A 35 -2.92 7.47 -0.61
C LYS A 35 -3.11 6.10 -1.23
N VAL A 36 -2.08 5.56 -1.89
CA VAL A 36 -2.11 4.20 -2.43
C VAL A 36 -2.23 3.21 -1.28
N ASP A 37 -1.38 3.28 -0.26
CA ASP A 37 -1.46 2.36 0.88
C ASP A 37 -2.78 2.45 1.64
N GLU A 38 -3.33 3.65 1.84
CA GLU A 38 -4.64 3.85 2.47
C GLU A 38 -5.77 3.19 1.67
N PHE A 39 -5.72 3.25 0.34
CA PHE A 39 -6.66 2.56 -0.52
C PHE A 39 -6.54 1.03 -0.36
N ASN A 40 -5.32 0.50 -0.30
CA ASN A 40 -5.06 -0.93 -0.05
C ASN A 40 -5.66 -1.38 1.27
N GLN A 41 -5.33 -0.63 2.32
CA GLN A 41 -5.76 -0.90 3.69
C GLN A 41 -7.27 -0.88 3.81
N SER A 42 -7.92 0.13 3.21
CA SER A 42 -9.38 0.27 3.23
C SER A 42 -10.06 -0.91 2.53
N PHE A 43 -9.56 -1.30 1.36
CA PHE A 43 -10.12 -2.42 0.62
C PHE A 43 -10.03 -3.74 1.39
N TRP A 44 -8.83 -4.09 1.88
CA TRP A 44 -8.62 -5.35 2.59
C TRP A 44 -9.30 -5.38 3.95
N SER A 45 -9.41 -4.24 4.64
CA SER A 45 -10.21 -4.16 5.87
C SER A 45 -11.67 -4.52 5.61
N ALA A 46 -12.27 -3.91 4.57
CA ALA A 46 -13.66 -4.17 4.21
C ALA A 46 -13.88 -5.60 3.70
N ASN A 47 -12.99 -6.10 2.82
CA ASN A 47 -13.10 -7.44 2.26
C ASN A 47 -12.95 -8.52 3.36
N ASN A 48 -12.01 -8.34 4.29
CA ASN A 48 -11.81 -9.30 5.37
C ASN A 48 -12.96 -9.28 6.37
N ALA A 49 -13.51 -8.10 6.69
CA ALA A 49 -14.70 -8.00 7.54
C ALA A 49 -15.89 -8.76 6.92
N LEU A 50 -16.13 -8.56 5.62
CA LEU A 50 -17.17 -9.29 4.89
C LEU A 50 -16.92 -10.80 4.86
N PHE A 51 -15.67 -11.21 4.64
CA PHE A 51 -15.28 -12.62 4.65
C PHE A 51 -15.53 -13.26 6.02
N THR A 52 -15.09 -12.62 7.11
CA THR A 52 -15.28 -13.13 8.48
C THR A 52 -16.76 -13.26 8.81
N GLN A 53 -17.58 -12.29 8.43
CA GLN A 53 -19.02 -12.36 8.62
C GLN A 53 -19.63 -13.52 7.83
N ALA A 54 -19.39 -13.58 6.51
CA ALA A 54 -19.97 -14.59 5.64
C ALA A 54 -19.53 -16.01 6.04
N LYS A 55 -18.29 -16.17 6.49
CA LYS A 55 -17.76 -17.44 7.00
C LYS A 55 -18.50 -17.88 8.26
N ALA A 56 -18.69 -16.97 9.22
CA ALA A 56 -19.40 -17.27 10.45
C ALA A 56 -20.89 -17.60 10.21
N GLU A 57 -21.53 -16.94 9.25
CA GLU A 57 -22.90 -17.25 8.83
C GLU A 57 -22.97 -18.65 8.20
N TYR A 58 -22.07 -18.99 7.30
CA TYR A 58 -22.01 -20.31 6.68
C TYR A 58 -21.76 -21.44 7.68
N GLU A 59 -20.83 -21.24 8.62
CA GLU A 59 -20.57 -22.21 9.70
C GLU A 59 -21.80 -22.44 10.58
N ARG A 60 -22.57 -21.39 10.87
CA ARG A 60 -23.84 -21.52 11.61
C ARG A 60 -24.89 -22.29 10.82
N GLU A 61 -25.00 -22.05 9.52
CA GLU A 61 -25.92 -22.80 8.65
C GLU A 61 -25.59 -24.29 8.63
N LEU A 62 -24.31 -24.67 8.53
CA LEU A 62 -23.88 -26.07 8.62
C LEU A 62 -24.31 -26.70 9.94
N GLN A 63 -24.07 -26.01 11.07
CA GLN A 63 -24.46 -26.48 12.39
C GLN A 63 -25.98 -26.67 12.52
N LEU A 64 -26.78 -25.75 11.97
CA LEU A 64 -28.24 -25.87 11.98
C LEU A 64 -28.75 -27.03 11.12
N ARG A 65 -28.04 -27.39 10.04
CA ARG A 65 -28.33 -28.58 9.23
C ARG A 65 -27.83 -29.88 9.88
N GLY A 66 -27.12 -29.81 11.00
CA GLY A 66 -26.47 -30.96 11.64
C GLY A 66 -25.26 -31.47 10.85
N GLU A 67 -24.69 -30.66 9.97
CA GLU A 67 -23.49 -30.96 9.20
C GLU A 67 -22.23 -30.55 9.98
N GLU A 68 -21.18 -31.36 9.88
CA GLU A 68 -19.87 -31.00 10.43
C GLU A 68 -19.16 -29.95 9.55
N VAL A 69 -18.39 -29.07 10.19
CA VAL A 69 -17.56 -28.07 9.48
C VAL A 69 -16.29 -28.76 8.96
N THR A 70 -16.43 -29.48 7.85
CA THR A 70 -15.31 -30.16 7.17
C THR A 70 -14.65 -29.25 6.13
N ALA A 71 -13.46 -29.66 5.65
CA ALA A 71 -12.77 -28.94 4.58
C ALA A 71 -13.56 -28.95 3.27
N GLU A 72 -14.24 -30.06 2.97
CA GLU A 72 -15.11 -30.22 1.80
C GLU A 72 -16.29 -29.26 1.86
N ALA A 73 -16.98 -29.18 3.00
CA ALA A 73 -18.07 -28.22 3.20
C ALA A 73 -17.58 -26.78 3.04
N MET A 74 -16.46 -26.43 3.68
CA MET A 74 -15.86 -25.10 3.57
C MET A 74 -15.39 -24.76 2.15
N SER A 75 -14.99 -25.75 1.34
CA SER A 75 -14.59 -25.51 -0.05
C SER A 75 -15.73 -24.93 -0.90
N VAL A 76 -16.97 -25.34 -0.63
CA VAL A 76 -18.17 -24.80 -1.30
C VAL A 76 -18.34 -23.32 -0.95
N PHE A 77 -18.22 -22.96 0.32
CA PHE A 77 -18.23 -21.57 0.76
C PHE A 77 -17.12 -20.76 0.09
N TYR A 78 -15.88 -21.24 0.10
CA TYR A 78 -14.76 -20.48 -0.46
C TYR A 78 -14.96 -20.21 -1.95
N LYS A 79 -15.41 -21.21 -2.71
CA LYS A 79 -15.73 -21.03 -4.12
C LYS A 79 -16.83 -19.99 -4.31
N ASP A 80 -17.96 -20.14 -3.63
CA ASP A 80 -19.10 -19.22 -3.76
C ASP A 80 -18.74 -17.77 -3.36
N PHE A 81 -18.01 -17.60 -2.26
CA PHE A 81 -17.53 -16.30 -1.82
C PHE A 81 -16.61 -15.65 -2.87
N LEU A 82 -15.67 -16.42 -3.44
CA LEU A 82 -14.74 -15.93 -4.45
C LEU A 82 -15.46 -15.59 -5.77
N ASP A 83 -16.39 -16.42 -6.21
CA ASP A 83 -17.20 -16.18 -7.41
C ASP A 83 -18.00 -14.87 -7.28
N LYS A 84 -18.65 -14.67 -6.12
CA LYS A 84 -19.35 -13.42 -5.78
C LYS A 84 -18.40 -12.24 -5.59
N ALA A 85 -17.18 -12.48 -5.13
CA ALA A 85 -16.15 -11.46 -4.96
C ALA A 85 -15.47 -11.02 -6.24
N TYR A 86 -15.58 -11.82 -7.30
CA TYR A 86 -14.77 -11.66 -8.49
C TYR A 86 -14.84 -10.23 -9.06
N GLY A 87 -16.04 -9.69 -9.24
CA GLY A 87 -16.23 -8.34 -9.76
C GLY A 87 -15.54 -7.25 -8.93
N ARG A 88 -15.73 -7.28 -7.59
CA ARG A 88 -15.10 -6.30 -6.68
C ARG A 88 -13.58 -6.45 -6.63
N GLN A 89 -13.07 -7.69 -6.69
CA GLN A 89 -11.62 -7.96 -6.68
C GLN A 89 -10.97 -7.49 -7.98
N MET A 90 -11.62 -7.70 -9.12
CA MET A 90 -11.14 -7.23 -10.42
C MET A 90 -11.12 -5.70 -10.49
N GLU A 91 -12.16 -5.04 -9.98
CA GLU A 91 -12.19 -3.58 -9.91
C GLU A 91 -11.09 -3.03 -8.97
N TYR A 92 -10.89 -3.66 -7.81
CA TYR A 92 -9.77 -3.36 -6.92
C TYR A 92 -8.43 -3.50 -7.64
N ASN A 93 -8.16 -4.64 -8.28
CA ASN A 93 -6.89 -4.87 -8.98
C ASN A 93 -6.66 -3.82 -10.07
N ARG A 94 -7.70 -3.49 -10.84
CA ARG A 94 -7.64 -2.45 -11.88
C ARG A 94 -7.27 -1.09 -11.30
N GLN A 95 -7.92 -0.68 -10.21
CA GLN A 95 -7.61 0.58 -9.54
C GLN A 95 -6.21 0.56 -8.91
N TRP A 96 -5.85 -0.54 -8.25
CA TRP A 96 -4.54 -0.74 -7.64
C TRP A 96 -3.41 -0.56 -8.66
N TRP A 97 -3.50 -1.22 -9.81
CA TRP A 97 -2.55 -1.08 -10.90
C TRP A 97 -2.51 0.34 -11.46
N LYS A 98 -3.68 0.95 -11.70
CA LYS A 98 -3.76 2.34 -12.18
C LYS A 98 -3.05 3.30 -11.24
N MET A 99 -3.27 3.16 -9.93
CA MET A 99 -2.64 4.01 -8.92
C MET A 99 -1.12 3.77 -8.85
N ASN A 100 -0.68 2.50 -8.85
CA ASN A 100 0.74 2.16 -8.82
C ASN A 100 1.51 2.67 -10.05
N ILE A 101 0.93 2.57 -11.24
CA ILE A 101 1.53 3.14 -12.46
C ILE A 101 1.56 4.66 -12.39
N ALA A 102 0.49 5.30 -11.90
CA ALA A 102 0.44 6.75 -11.75
C ALA A 102 1.50 7.30 -10.77
N MET A 103 1.95 6.50 -9.79
CA MET A 103 3.02 6.88 -8.87
C MET A 103 4.40 7.06 -9.53
N LEU A 104 4.63 6.47 -10.71
CA LEU A 104 5.93 6.57 -11.39
C LEU A 104 6.30 8.02 -11.72
N LYS A 105 5.32 8.83 -12.14
CA LYS A 105 5.57 10.24 -12.50
C LYS A 105 6.08 11.08 -11.31
N PRO A 106 5.36 11.20 -10.18
CA PRO A 106 5.85 11.96 -9.04
C PRO A 106 7.12 11.34 -8.44
N GLY A 107 7.26 10.01 -8.45
CA GLY A 107 8.49 9.35 -7.99
C GLY A 107 9.72 9.72 -8.81
N CYS A 108 9.62 9.67 -10.15
CA CYS A 108 10.69 10.14 -11.03
C CYS A 108 11.00 11.61 -10.81
N LYS A 109 9.98 12.47 -10.70
CA LYS A 109 10.14 13.91 -10.46
C LYS A 109 10.89 14.20 -9.16
N ALA A 110 10.53 13.52 -8.07
CA ALA A 110 11.20 13.62 -6.78
C ALA A 110 12.66 13.12 -6.86
N ALA A 111 12.91 12.00 -7.53
CA ALA A 111 14.25 11.46 -7.72
C ALA A 111 15.17 12.43 -8.48
N PHE A 112 14.68 13.03 -9.57
CA PHE A 112 15.44 14.05 -10.32
C PHE A 112 15.75 15.28 -9.47
N ARG A 113 14.78 15.76 -8.67
CA ARG A 113 14.98 16.92 -7.78
C ARG A 113 16.03 16.65 -6.72
N SER A 114 15.97 15.47 -6.08
CA SER A 114 16.92 15.04 -5.05
C SER A 114 18.35 14.93 -5.60
N LEU A 115 18.52 14.34 -6.80
CA LEU A 115 19.82 14.25 -7.47
C LEU A 115 20.40 15.62 -7.80
N ARG A 116 19.57 16.55 -8.26
CA ARG A 116 20.00 17.92 -8.57
C ARG A 116 20.44 18.68 -7.32
N SER A 117 19.68 18.58 -6.23
CA SER A 117 20.03 19.22 -4.94
C SER A 117 21.38 18.74 -4.41
N LYS A 118 21.63 17.42 -4.44
CA LYS A 118 22.93 16.84 -4.04
C LYS A 118 24.07 17.33 -4.92
N LYS A 119 23.84 17.46 -6.23
CA LYS A 119 24.85 18.00 -7.15
C LYS A 119 25.18 19.47 -6.83
N GLU A 120 24.16 20.28 -6.54
CA GLU A 120 24.32 21.69 -6.16
C GLU A 120 25.14 21.83 -4.85
N GLU A 121 24.84 21.03 -3.82
CA GLU A 121 25.61 20.99 -2.56
C GLU A 121 27.07 20.59 -2.77
N VAL A 122 27.34 19.55 -3.58
CA VAL A 122 28.71 19.11 -3.90
C VAL A 122 29.48 20.22 -4.63
N THR A 123 28.87 20.87 -5.62
CA THR A 123 29.52 21.96 -6.37
C THR A 123 29.82 23.18 -5.51
N GLN A 124 28.98 23.51 -4.53
CA GLN A 124 29.25 24.59 -3.58
C GLN A 124 30.40 24.22 -2.63
N GLY A 125 30.45 22.96 -2.17
CA GLY A 125 31.53 22.45 -1.33
C GLY A 125 32.89 22.43 -2.02
N THR A 126 32.96 22.13 -3.32
CA THR A 126 34.22 22.19 -4.09
C THR A 126 34.63 23.62 -4.44
N GLY A 127 33.68 24.50 -4.76
CA GLY A 127 33.97 25.90 -5.10
C GLY A 127 34.53 26.73 -3.94
N PHE A 128 34.31 26.32 -2.68
CA PHE A 128 34.97 26.90 -1.51
C PHE A 128 36.49 26.68 -1.52
N TRP A 129 36.93 25.48 -1.91
CA TRP A 129 38.36 25.15 -1.98
C TRP A 129 39.04 25.86 -3.14
N GLU A 130 38.39 25.96 -4.30
CA GLU A 130 38.93 26.71 -5.46
C GLU A 130 39.22 28.18 -5.14
N LYS A 131 38.32 28.86 -4.40
CA LYS A 131 38.56 30.26 -3.98
C LYS A 131 39.70 30.42 -2.95
N SER A 132 40.05 29.37 -2.22
CA SER A 132 41.09 29.41 -1.18
C SER A 132 42.51 29.28 -1.74
N PHE A 133 42.66 28.82 -2.99
CA PHE A 133 43.95 28.71 -3.68
C PHE A 133 44.25 29.91 -4.61
N GLU A 134 43.26 30.80 -4.83
CA GLU A 134 43.39 32.00 -5.67
C GLU A 134 43.57 33.31 -4.87
N SER A 135 43.69 33.25 -3.53
CA SER A 135 44.05 34.38 -2.64
C SER A 135 45.47 34.24 -2.12
#